data_AF-A0A434M1U1-F1
#
_entry.id   AF-A0A434M1U1-F1
#
_cell.length_a   1.000
_cell.length_b   1.000
_cell.length_c   1.000
_cell.angle_alpha   90.00
_cell.angle_beta   90.00
_cell.angle_gamma   90.00
#
_symmetry.space_group_name_H-M   'P 1'
#
loop_
_entity.id
_entity.type
_entity.pdbx_description
1 polymer ?
#
loop_
_entity_poly.entity_id
_entity_poly.type
_entity_poly.pdbx_seq_one_letter_code
_entity_poly.pdbx_strand_id
1 'polypeptide(L)'
;MDQEEAAREFEQYDLLSAAVVDENERLVGVLTIDDVVDVIQQEAEEDLLRMGGVGDEELSDSILSTSRSRVPWLLVNLLTAFLAASVIGLFDRTIEHIVALAVLMPIVAGMGGNAGSQTMTVTVRALATRDLDIYNAGRIIRREMGVGFINGIIFAILIGIVAAAWFRDPNLGGIIAAAMIINMFVAALAGILIPLLLDRFKIDPAVASAVFVTTVTDVVGFFAFLGLATWWFGVR
;
A
#
# COMPACT_ATOMS: atom_id res chain seq x y z
N MET A 1 -17.40 0.74 -24.25
CA MET A 1 -15.95 0.77 -24.07
C MET A 1 -15.63 2.02 -23.30
N ASP A 2 -14.83 1.92 -22.24
CA ASP A 2 -14.36 3.07 -21.47
C ASP A 2 -13.21 3.79 -22.20
N GLN A 3 -12.92 5.06 -21.85
CA GLN A 3 -11.84 5.84 -22.45
C GLN A 3 -10.47 5.16 -22.24
N GLU A 4 -10.21 4.68 -21.03
CA GLU A 4 -8.99 3.93 -20.68
C GLU A 4 -8.86 2.61 -21.48
N GLU A 5 -9.97 1.94 -21.80
CA GLU A 5 -9.96 0.73 -22.61
C GLU A 5 -9.71 1.02 -24.09
N ALA A 6 -10.28 2.11 -24.61
CA ALA A 6 -10.02 2.59 -25.97
C ALA A 6 -8.54 2.99 -26.16
N ALA A 7 -7.99 3.75 -25.19
CA ALA A 7 -6.60 4.18 -25.21
C ALA A 7 -5.62 3.01 -25.22
N ARG A 8 -5.93 1.95 -24.46
CA ARG A 8 -5.13 0.71 -24.43
C ARG A 8 -5.15 -0.04 -25.75
N GLU A 9 -6.27 -0.11 -26.47
CA GLU A 9 -6.29 -0.73 -27.80
C GLU A 9 -5.41 0.02 -28.80
N PHE A 10 -5.40 1.36 -28.73
CA PHE A 10 -4.53 2.18 -29.57
C PHE A 10 -3.05 1.92 -29.30
N GLU A 11 -2.65 1.83 -28.03
CA GLU A 11 -1.27 1.50 -27.64
C GLU A 11 -0.90 0.06 -28.05
N GLN A 12 -1.78 -0.91 -27.79
CA GLN A 12 -1.50 -2.32 -28.04
C GLN A 12 -1.36 -2.65 -29.54
N TYR A 13 -2.15 -1.99 -30.39
CA TYR A 13 -2.21 -2.25 -31.83
C TYR A 13 -1.51 -1.18 -32.68
N ASP A 14 -0.82 -0.21 -32.06
CA ASP A 14 -0.16 0.92 -32.73
C ASP A 14 -1.11 1.67 -33.69
N LEU A 15 -2.35 1.91 -33.26
CA LEU A 15 -3.39 2.52 -34.10
C LEU A 15 -3.19 4.03 -34.21
N LEU A 16 -3.33 4.56 -35.43
CA LEU A 16 -3.37 6.01 -35.67
C LEU A 16 -4.80 6.58 -35.56
N SER A 17 -5.80 5.75 -35.83
CA SER A 17 -7.21 6.09 -35.78
C SER A 17 -8.06 4.83 -35.69
N ALA A 18 -9.22 4.92 -35.04
CA ALA A 18 -10.21 3.86 -34.99
C ALA A 18 -11.60 4.39 -35.36
N ALA A 19 -12.38 3.57 -36.04
CA ALA A 19 -13.79 3.85 -36.33
C ALA A 19 -14.63 3.65 -35.06
N VAL A 20 -15.46 4.63 -34.72
CA VAL A 20 -16.45 4.51 -33.63
C VAL A 20 -17.79 4.11 -34.23
N VAL A 21 -18.35 3.00 -33.74
CA VAL A 21 -19.62 2.45 -34.22
C VAL A 21 -20.69 2.47 -33.14
N ASP A 22 -21.97 2.59 -33.53
CA ASP A 22 -23.11 2.45 -32.63
C ASP A 22 -23.48 0.97 -32.36
N GLU A 23 -24.50 0.73 -31.53
CA GLU A 23 -24.99 -0.63 -31.21
C GLU A 23 -25.49 -1.41 -32.45
N ASN A 24 -25.75 -0.74 -33.57
CA ASN A 24 -26.18 -1.36 -34.83
C ASN A 24 -25.02 -1.48 -35.84
N GLU A 25 -23.76 -1.40 -35.38
CA GLU A 25 -22.53 -1.43 -36.18
C GLU A 25 -22.44 -0.33 -37.24
N ARG A 26 -23.13 0.80 -37.03
CA ARG A 26 -23.06 1.94 -37.95
C ARG A 26 -21.93 2.86 -37.54
N LEU A 27 -21.12 3.28 -38.51
CA LEU A 27 -20.07 4.27 -38.28
C LEU A 27 -20.70 5.60 -37.86
N VAL A 28 -20.39 6.05 -36.64
CA VAL A 28 -20.86 7.30 -36.06
C VAL A 28 -19.75 8.30 -35.78
N GLY A 29 -18.49 7.88 -35.84
CA GLY A 29 -17.35 8.77 -35.66
C GLY A 29 -16.00 8.10 -35.92
N VAL A 30 -14.94 8.86 -35.66
CA VAL A 30 -13.54 8.41 -35.67
C VAL A 30 -12.87 8.94 -34.43
N LEU A 31 -12.09 8.09 -33.78
CA LEU A 31 -11.18 8.45 -32.69
C LEU A 31 -9.76 8.51 -33.28
N THR A 32 -9.00 9.55 -32.96
CA THR A 32 -7.62 9.73 -33.45
C THR A 32 -6.60 9.64 -32.32
N ILE A 33 -5.34 9.39 -32.68
CA ILE A 33 -4.26 9.20 -31.71
C ILE A 33 -4.01 10.45 -30.85
N ASP A 34 -4.25 11.67 -31.37
CA ASP A 34 -4.10 12.90 -30.59
C ASP A 34 -5.09 12.96 -29.42
N ASP A 35 -6.35 12.59 -29.62
CA ASP A 35 -7.35 12.49 -28.54
C ASP A 35 -6.95 11.41 -27.51
N VAL A 36 -6.41 10.28 -27.98
CA VAL A 36 -6.00 9.16 -27.13
C VAL A 36 -4.78 9.52 -26.27
N VAL A 37 -3.82 10.29 -26.80
CA VAL A 37 -2.64 10.72 -26.06
C VAL A 37 -3.01 11.60 -24.87
N ASP A 38 -4.06 12.42 -24.98
CA ASP A 38 -4.57 13.21 -23.87
C ASP A 38 -5.23 12.33 -22.79
N VAL A 39 -6.01 11.32 -23.21
CA VAL A 39 -6.61 10.33 -22.29
C VAL A 39 -5.53 9.57 -21.52
N ILE A 40 -4.49 9.06 -22.19
CA ILE A 40 -3.39 8.33 -21.52
C ILE A 40 -2.73 9.19 -20.44
N GLN A 41 -2.53 10.49 -20.71
CA GLN A 41 -1.94 11.41 -19.74
C GLN A 41 -2.87 11.68 -18.56
N GLN A 42 -4.16 11.88 -18.82
CA GLN A 42 -5.17 12.10 -17.78
C GLN A 42 -5.31 10.90 -16.85
N GLU A 43 -5.41 9.69 -17.39
CA GLU A 43 -5.51 8.45 -16.61
C GLU A 43 -4.25 8.23 -15.74
N ALA A 44 -3.06 8.49 -16.29
CA ALA A 44 -1.82 8.39 -15.53
C ALA A 44 -1.72 9.43 -14.39
N GLU A 45 -2.22 10.66 -14.62
CA GLU A 45 -2.31 11.68 -13.58
C GLU A 45 -3.32 11.31 -12.49
N GLU A 46 -4.49 10.79 -12.90
CA GLU A 46 -5.53 10.35 -11.99
C GLU A 46 -5.05 9.20 -11.08
N ASP A 47 -4.42 8.18 -11.64
CA ASP A 47 -3.84 7.07 -10.87
C ASP A 47 -2.82 7.55 -9.82
N LEU A 48 -2.00 8.54 -10.18
CA LEU A 48 -1.02 9.14 -9.27
C LEU A 48 -1.70 9.87 -8.11
N LEU A 49 -2.77 10.63 -8.38
CA LEU A 49 -3.55 11.33 -7.35
C LEU A 49 -4.28 10.34 -6.44
N ARG A 50 -4.92 9.33 -7.03
CA ARG A 50 -5.65 8.28 -6.34
C ARG A 50 -4.76 7.47 -5.40
N MET A 51 -3.52 7.15 -5.79
CA MET A 51 -2.52 6.53 -4.89
C MET A 51 -2.22 7.35 -3.63
N GLY A 52 -2.37 8.68 -3.69
CA GLY A 52 -2.26 9.59 -2.54
C GLY A 52 -3.53 9.72 -1.72
N GLY A 53 -4.62 9.04 -2.08
CA GLY A 53 -5.95 9.22 -1.50
C GLY A 53 -6.59 10.57 -1.85
N VAL A 54 -6.14 11.18 -2.96
CA VAL A 54 -6.64 12.45 -3.49
C VAL A 54 -7.59 12.15 -4.65
N GLY A 55 -8.71 12.88 -4.72
CA GLY A 55 -9.62 12.80 -5.88
C GLY A 55 -9.20 13.76 -7.00
N ASP A 56 -10.13 14.05 -7.92
CA ASP A 56 -9.97 15.04 -9.01
C ASP A 56 -9.95 16.49 -8.50
N GLU A 57 -8.93 16.82 -7.71
CA GLU A 57 -8.70 18.16 -7.19
C GLU A 57 -7.79 18.95 -8.12
N GLU A 58 -8.22 20.14 -8.54
CA GLU A 58 -7.36 21.07 -9.27
C GLU A 58 -6.63 22.00 -8.30
N LEU A 59 -5.44 22.49 -8.69
CA LEU A 59 -4.74 23.54 -7.91
C LEU A 59 -5.56 24.84 -7.76
N SER A 60 -6.53 25.03 -8.65
CA SER A 60 -7.44 26.17 -8.67
C SER A 60 -8.58 26.06 -7.63
N ASP A 61 -8.76 24.88 -7.04
CA ASP A 61 -9.88 24.58 -6.17
C ASP A 61 -9.90 25.40 -4.88
N SER A 62 -11.11 25.65 -4.40
CA SER A 62 -11.30 26.30 -3.11
C SER A 62 -10.90 25.38 -1.95
N ILE A 63 -10.41 25.97 -0.86
CA ILE A 63 -10.08 25.23 0.38
C ILE A 63 -11.22 24.30 0.82
N LEU A 64 -12.48 24.74 0.65
CA LEU A 64 -13.65 23.97 1.07
C LEU A 64 -13.97 22.79 0.13
N SER A 65 -13.74 22.92 -1.19
CA SER A 65 -13.90 21.81 -2.13
C SER A 65 -12.84 20.74 -1.88
N THR A 66 -11.56 21.14 -1.82
CA THR A 66 -10.42 20.26 -1.51
C THR A 66 -10.57 19.56 -0.16
N SER A 67 -11.09 20.24 0.86
CA SER A 67 -11.31 19.59 2.16
C SER A 67 -12.43 18.54 2.09
N ARG A 68 -13.50 18.80 1.33
CA ARG A 68 -14.63 17.87 1.20
C ARG A 68 -14.27 16.60 0.44
N SER A 69 -13.37 16.68 -0.54
CA SER A 69 -12.85 15.50 -1.26
C SER A 69 -11.91 14.64 -0.40
N ARG A 70 -11.07 15.25 0.45
CA ARG A 70 -10.12 14.51 1.31
C ARG A 70 -10.72 13.92 2.59
N VAL A 71 -11.69 14.60 3.20
CA VAL A 71 -12.27 14.18 4.51
C VAL A 71 -12.79 12.74 4.54
N PRO A 72 -13.50 12.23 3.51
CA PRO A 72 -13.94 10.84 3.48
C PRO A 72 -12.78 9.84 3.65
N TRP A 73 -11.68 10.03 2.92
CA TRP A 73 -10.52 9.13 3.03
C TRP A 73 -9.77 9.30 4.33
N LEU A 74 -9.62 10.53 4.83
CA LEU A 74 -9.05 10.77 6.15
C LEU A 74 -9.88 10.13 7.27
N LEU A 75 -11.21 10.10 7.13
CA LEU A 75 -12.09 9.41 8.07
C LEU A 75 -11.89 7.89 8.03
N VAL A 76 -11.76 7.29 6.83
CA VAL A 76 -11.46 5.86 6.72
C VAL A 76 -10.12 5.54 7.36
N ASN A 77 -9.07 6.34 7.10
CA ASN A 77 -7.76 6.18 7.72
C ASN A 77 -7.81 6.37 9.25
N LEU A 78 -8.65 7.29 9.76
CA LEU A 78 -8.84 7.46 11.19
C LEU A 78 -9.49 6.23 11.82
N LEU A 79 -10.52 5.65 11.17
CA LEU A 79 -11.17 4.44 11.65
C LEU A 79 -10.20 3.26 11.70
N THR A 80 -9.34 3.12 10.69
CA THR A 80 -8.33 2.07 10.69
C THR A 80 -7.20 2.33 11.69
N ALA A 81 -6.85 3.59 11.95
CA ALA A 81 -5.93 3.94 13.03
C ALA A 81 -6.47 3.53 14.41
N PHE A 82 -7.79 3.61 14.64
CA PHE A 82 -8.40 3.07 15.86
C PHE A 82 -8.26 1.55 15.97
N LEU A 83 -8.28 0.81 14.85
CA LEU A 83 -8.03 -0.63 14.85
C LEU A 83 -6.59 -0.92 15.29
N ALA A 84 -5.61 -0.21 14.73
CA ALA A 84 -4.21 -0.35 15.15
C ALA A 84 -4.01 0.02 16.63
N ALA A 85 -4.63 1.13 17.08
CA ALA A 85 -4.58 1.54 18.48
C ALA A 85 -5.22 0.51 19.43
N SER A 86 -6.30 -0.15 19.02
CA SER A 86 -6.95 -1.20 19.82
C SER A 86 -6.02 -2.40 20.06
N VAL A 87 -5.16 -2.73 19.07
CA VAL A 87 -4.15 -3.78 19.21
C VAL A 87 -3.07 -3.38 20.21
N ILE A 88 -2.63 -2.11 20.18
CA ILE A 88 -1.68 -1.59 21.17
C ILE A 88 -2.26 -1.71 22.58
N GLY A 89 -3.55 -1.36 22.76
CA GLY A 89 -4.26 -1.44 24.04
C GLY A 89 -4.32 -2.85 24.65
N LEU A 90 -4.19 -3.90 23.84
CA LEU A 90 -4.09 -5.29 24.35
C LEU A 90 -2.79 -5.53 25.13
N PHE A 91 -1.78 -4.67 24.95
CA PHE A 91 -0.43 -4.80 25.51
C PHE A 91 -0.05 -3.65 26.45
N ASP A 92 -1.03 -2.91 27.00
CA ASP A 92 -0.79 -1.79 27.92
C ASP A 92 0.15 -2.16 29.07
N ARG A 93 -0.06 -3.32 29.71
CA ARG A 93 0.82 -3.80 30.79
C ARG A 93 2.26 -4.02 30.36
N THR A 94 2.46 -4.51 29.13
CA THR A 94 3.81 -4.72 28.57
C THR A 94 4.50 -3.39 28.31
N ILE A 95 3.75 -2.40 27.82
CA ILE A 95 4.26 -1.04 27.56
C ILE A 95 4.60 -0.33 28.88
N GLU A 96 3.76 -0.47 29.91
CA GLU A 96 4.04 0.06 31.27
C GLU A 96 5.31 -0.55 31.86
N HIS A 97 5.53 -1.85 31.65
CA HIS A 97 6.72 -2.54 32.13
C HIS A 97 7.98 -2.15 31.34
N ILE A 98 7.84 -1.88 30.04
CA ILE A 98 8.94 -1.65 29.12
C ILE A 98 8.62 -0.43 28.24
N VAL A 99 8.80 0.75 28.84
CA VAL A 99 8.53 2.05 28.18
C VAL A 99 9.32 2.22 26.88
N ALA A 100 10.48 1.57 26.75
CA ALA A 100 11.29 1.57 25.53
C ALA A 100 10.54 1.03 24.30
N LEU A 101 9.56 0.14 24.48
CA LEU A 101 8.73 -0.34 23.37
C LEU A 101 7.98 0.81 22.71
N ALA A 102 7.46 1.76 23.49
CA ALA A 102 6.74 2.91 22.94
C ALA A 102 7.62 3.84 22.10
N VAL A 103 8.90 3.96 22.45
CA VAL A 103 9.88 4.74 21.67
C VAL A 103 10.21 4.05 20.33
N LEU A 104 10.15 2.71 20.30
CA LEU A 104 10.48 1.90 19.12
C LEU A 104 9.28 1.67 18.18
N MET A 105 8.04 1.81 18.67
CA MET A 105 6.82 1.62 17.87
C MET A 105 6.79 2.43 16.56
N PRO A 106 7.14 3.74 16.52
CA PRO A 106 7.11 4.51 15.28
C PRO A 106 8.05 3.97 14.21
N ILE A 107 9.16 3.32 14.61
CA ILE A 107 10.13 2.74 13.68
C ILE A 107 9.53 1.51 13.01
N VAL A 108 8.87 0.64 13.79
CA VAL A 108 8.21 -0.56 13.28
C VAL A 108 7.09 -0.16 12.31
N ALA A 109 6.20 0.75 12.72
CA ALA A 109 5.10 1.24 11.89
C ALA A 109 5.62 1.90 10.60
N GLY A 110 6.55 2.84 10.71
CA GLY A 110 7.09 3.57 9.57
C GLY A 110 7.78 2.66 8.55
N MET A 111 8.59 1.70 9.00
CA MET A 111 9.26 0.77 8.09
C MET A 111 8.31 -0.23 7.44
N GLY A 112 7.31 -0.72 8.18
CA GLY A 112 6.27 -1.58 7.64
C GLY A 112 5.45 -0.85 6.57
N GLY A 113 4.94 0.34 6.89
CA GLY A 113 4.18 1.16 5.96
C GLY A 113 4.98 1.51 4.70
N ASN A 114 6.24 1.93 4.83
CA ASN A 114 7.09 2.26 3.68
C ASN A 114 7.33 1.05 2.76
N ALA A 115 7.63 -0.12 3.33
CA ALA A 115 7.82 -1.34 2.54
C ALA A 115 6.53 -1.78 1.85
N GLY A 116 5.41 -1.71 2.55
CA GLY A 116 4.09 -2.01 2.02
C GLY A 116 3.74 -1.08 0.86
N SER A 117 4.00 0.22 1.02
CA SER A 117 3.79 1.22 -0.03
C SER A 117 4.66 0.98 -1.26
N GLN A 118 5.93 0.62 -1.10
CA GLN A 118 6.79 0.30 -2.24
C GLN A 118 6.25 -0.88 -3.04
N THR A 119 5.90 -1.97 -2.36
CA THR A 119 5.36 -3.16 -3.04
C THR A 119 3.97 -2.89 -3.63
N MET A 120 3.14 -2.09 -2.95
CA MET A 120 1.84 -1.64 -3.46
C MET A 120 1.97 -0.81 -4.73
N THR A 121 2.83 0.20 -4.77
CA THR A 121 3.03 1.03 -5.97
C THR A 121 3.43 0.17 -7.17
N VAL A 122 4.33 -0.81 -6.97
CA VAL A 122 4.72 -1.74 -8.04
C VAL A 122 3.55 -2.60 -8.49
N THR A 123 2.72 -3.07 -7.56
CA THR A 123 1.57 -3.94 -7.85
C THR A 123 0.43 -3.19 -8.54
N VAL A 124 0.05 -2.00 -8.05
CA VAL A 124 -1.00 -1.16 -8.64
C VAL A 124 -0.62 -0.78 -10.07
N ARG A 125 0.63 -0.35 -10.30
CA ARG A 125 1.11 -0.08 -11.66
C ARG A 125 1.01 -1.31 -12.56
N ALA A 126 1.42 -2.48 -12.07
CA ALA A 126 1.37 -3.71 -12.86
C ALA A 126 -0.08 -4.16 -13.17
N LEU A 127 -1.06 -3.79 -12.33
CA LEU A 127 -2.47 -3.99 -12.60
C LEU A 127 -2.99 -3.02 -13.67
N ALA A 128 -2.68 -1.72 -13.54
CA ALA A 128 -3.08 -0.69 -14.51
C ALA A 128 -2.53 -0.99 -15.92
N THR A 129 -1.26 -1.42 -16.01
CA THR A 129 -0.63 -1.77 -17.30
C THR A 129 -1.03 -3.16 -17.83
N ARG A 130 -1.92 -3.90 -17.15
CA ARG A 130 -2.26 -5.31 -17.46
C ARG A 130 -1.03 -6.24 -17.56
N ASP A 131 0.10 -5.84 -16.97
CA ASP A 131 1.31 -6.66 -16.86
C ASP A 131 1.15 -7.80 -15.84
N LEU A 132 0.14 -7.70 -14.97
CA LEU A 132 -0.19 -8.70 -13.96
C LEU A 132 -1.44 -9.49 -14.38
N ASP A 133 -1.24 -10.78 -14.63
CA ASP A 133 -2.31 -11.74 -14.96
C ASP A 133 -2.24 -12.93 -13.98
N ILE A 134 -3.32 -13.70 -13.88
CA ILE A 134 -3.48 -14.82 -12.96
C ILE A 134 -2.35 -15.86 -13.09
N TYR A 135 -1.75 -15.97 -14.28
CA TYR A 135 -0.64 -16.89 -14.55
C TYR A 135 0.72 -16.40 -14.01
N ASN A 136 0.92 -15.10 -13.86
CA ASN A 136 2.19 -14.53 -13.38
C ASN A 136 2.11 -14.00 -11.92
N ALA A 137 0.90 -13.83 -11.38
CA ALA A 137 0.66 -13.35 -10.02
C ALA A 137 1.47 -14.13 -8.97
N GLY A 138 1.47 -15.46 -9.03
CA GLY A 138 2.21 -16.30 -8.06
C GLY A 138 3.73 -16.10 -8.11
N ARG A 139 4.29 -15.80 -9.29
CA ARG A 139 5.73 -15.50 -9.45
C ARG A 139 6.07 -14.14 -8.86
N ILE A 140 5.22 -13.14 -9.09
CA ILE A 140 5.39 -11.77 -8.56
C ILE A 140 5.28 -11.79 -7.03
N ILE A 141 4.25 -12.45 -6.49
CA ILE A 141 4.06 -12.63 -5.03
C ILE A 141 5.32 -13.20 -4.40
N ARG A 142 5.84 -14.30 -4.93
CA ARG A 142 7.06 -14.93 -4.39
C ARG A 142 8.30 -14.05 -4.48
N ARG A 143 8.46 -13.30 -5.58
CA ARG A 143 9.59 -12.38 -5.77
C ARG A 143 9.57 -11.31 -4.69
N GLU A 144 8.45 -10.63 -4.52
CA GLU A 144 8.30 -9.53 -3.57
C GLU A 144 8.34 -10.01 -2.11
N MET A 145 7.78 -11.18 -1.78
CA MET A 145 7.99 -11.81 -0.47
C MET A 145 9.48 -12.05 -0.19
N GLY A 146 10.24 -12.47 -1.20
CA GLY A 146 11.70 -12.61 -1.12
C GLY A 146 12.40 -11.28 -0.86
N VAL A 147 12.01 -10.22 -1.57
CA VAL A 147 12.53 -8.85 -1.35
C VAL A 147 12.21 -8.37 0.06
N GLY A 148 10.96 -8.51 0.51
CA GLY A 148 10.52 -8.14 1.85
C GLY A 148 11.27 -8.90 2.96
N PHE A 149 11.52 -10.19 2.77
CA PHE A 149 12.29 -11.00 3.72
C PHE A 149 13.77 -10.58 3.79
N ILE A 150 14.43 -10.37 2.64
CA ILE A 150 15.83 -9.92 2.58
C ILE A 150 15.97 -8.53 3.22
N ASN A 151 15.10 -7.60 2.85
CA ASN A 151 15.08 -6.26 3.45
C ASN A 151 14.80 -6.34 4.95
N GLY A 152 13.87 -7.21 5.36
CA GLY A 152 13.56 -7.51 6.75
C GLY A 152 14.80 -7.91 7.54
N ILE A 153 15.62 -8.84 7.03
CA ILE A 153 16.87 -9.25 7.68
C ILE A 153 17.86 -8.08 7.79
N ILE A 154 18.06 -7.33 6.71
CA ILE A 154 19.02 -6.21 6.68
C ILE A 154 18.64 -5.17 7.74
N PHE A 155 17.39 -4.72 7.73
CA PHE A 155 16.92 -3.72 8.68
C PHE A 155 16.79 -4.25 10.11
N ALA A 156 16.44 -5.53 10.29
CA ALA A 156 16.41 -6.18 11.60
C ALA A 156 17.79 -6.17 12.28
N ILE A 157 18.86 -6.47 11.53
CA ILE A 157 20.23 -6.42 12.06
C ILE A 157 20.59 -4.99 12.44
N LEU A 158 20.34 -4.01 11.55
CA LEU A 158 20.68 -2.61 11.80
C LEU A 158 19.94 -2.07 13.02
N ILE A 159 18.62 -2.21 13.07
CA ILE A 159 17.82 -1.65 14.17
C ILE A 159 17.99 -2.45 15.46
N GLY A 160 18.20 -3.76 15.38
CA GLY A 160 18.49 -4.60 16.55
C GLY A 160 19.77 -4.17 17.25
N ILE A 161 20.84 -3.91 16.49
CA ILE A 161 22.11 -3.40 17.04
C ILE A 161 21.91 -2.01 17.64
N VAL A 162 21.25 -1.10 16.92
CA VAL A 162 21.02 0.27 17.39
C VAL A 162 20.17 0.28 18.67
N ALA A 163 19.08 -0.47 18.71
CA ALA A 163 18.20 -0.57 19.87
C ALA A 163 18.92 -1.22 21.07
N ALA A 164 19.67 -2.31 20.85
CA ALA A 164 20.47 -2.95 21.90
C ALA A 164 21.48 -1.98 22.51
N ALA A 165 22.17 -1.19 21.68
CA ALA A 165 23.15 -0.22 22.14
C ALA A 165 22.50 0.98 22.86
N TRP A 166 21.41 1.51 22.31
CA TRP A 166 20.73 2.69 22.85
C TRP A 166 20.11 2.40 24.22
N PHE A 167 19.31 1.33 24.31
CA PHE A 167 18.64 0.96 25.56
C PHE A 167 19.51 0.14 26.50
N ARG A 168 20.73 -0.22 26.08
CA ARG A 168 21.66 -1.11 26.80
C ARG A 168 21.01 -2.45 27.18
N ASP A 169 20.09 -2.93 26.35
CA ASP A 169 19.37 -4.19 26.53
C ASP A 169 19.40 -5.01 25.23
N PRO A 170 20.26 -6.04 25.16
CA PRO A 170 20.33 -6.95 24.01
C PRO A 170 19.01 -7.68 23.73
N ASN A 171 18.18 -7.93 24.75
CA ASN A 171 16.90 -8.62 24.56
C ASN A 171 15.95 -7.76 23.75
N LEU A 172 15.85 -6.47 24.07
CA LEU A 172 15.03 -5.51 23.33
C LEU A 172 15.49 -5.41 21.87
N GLY A 173 16.81 -5.41 21.63
CA GLY A 173 17.39 -5.46 20.29
C GLY A 173 16.99 -6.71 19.50
N GLY A 174 17.01 -7.88 20.14
CA GLY A 174 16.55 -9.14 19.52
C GLY A 174 15.05 -9.14 19.20
N ILE A 175 14.23 -8.60 20.10
CA ILE A 175 12.77 -8.52 19.92
C ILE A 175 12.41 -7.63 18.75
N ILE A 176 12.98 -6.41 18.66
CA ILE A 176 12.69 -5.53 17.53
C ILE A 176 13.21 -6.12 16.22
N ALA A 177 14.38 -6.78 16.23
CA ALA A 177 14.90 -7.45 15.04
C ALA A 177 13.94 -8.53 14.53
N ALA A 178 13.46 -9.41 15.42
CA ALA A 178 12.50 -10.45 15.05
C ALA A 178 11.17 -9.86 14.54
N ALA A 179 10.64 -8.83 15.23
CA ALA A 179 9.43 -8.14 14.84
C ALA A 179 9.55 -7.48 13.45
N MET A 180 10.71 -6.91 13.14
CA MET A 180 10.97 -6.26 11.85
C MET A 180 10.98 -7.24 10.68
N ILE A 181 11.52 -8.45 10.86
CA ILE A 181 11.46 -9.49 9.81
C ILE A 181 10.00 -9.84 9.51
N ILE A 182 9.20 -10.06 10.55
CA ILE A 182 7.77 -10.37 10.41
C ILE A 182 7.04 -9.21 9.74
N ASN A 183 7.26 -7.98 10.22
CA ASN A 183 6.56 -6.82 9.71
C ASN A 183 6.90 -6.53 8.24
N MET A 184 8.17 -6.58 7.84
CA MET A 184 8.54 -6.34 6.44
C MET A 184 8.07 -7.45 5.50
N PHE A 185 8.03 -8.70 5.97
CA PHE A 185 7.45 -9.79 5.21
C PHE A 185 5.94 -9.61 5.01
N VAL A 186 5.22 -9.25 6.07
CA VAL A 186 3.78 -8.97 6.00
C VAL A 186 3.49 -7.74 5.16
N ALA A 187 4.32 -6.71 5.23
CA ALA A 187 4.21 -5.52 4.40
C ALA A 187 4.31 -5.85 2.90
N ALA A 188 5.29 -6.68 2.51
CA ALA A 188 5.39 -7.16 1.14
C ALA A 188 4.16 -7.99 0.73
N LEU A 189 3.64 -8.83 1.63
CA LEU A 189 2.44 -9.63 1.34
C LEU A 189 1.20 -8.75 1.18
N ALA A 190 0.97 -7.83 2.10
CA ALA A 190 -0.15 -6.88 2.09
C ALA A 190 -0.09 -5.96 0.87
N GLY A 191 1.10 -5.45 0.52
CA GLY A 191 1.32 -4.60 -0.64
C GLY A 191 0.96 -5.26 -1.97
N ILE A 192 0.90 -6.59 -2.05
CA ILE A 192 0.48 -7.29 -3.28
C ILE A 192 -0.95 -7.79 -3.17
N LEU A 193 -1.27 -8.47 -2.07
CA LEU A 193 -2.57 -9.12 -1.93
C LEU A 193 -3.71 -8.12 -1.83
N ILE A 194 -3.51 -6.96 -1.21
CA ILE A 194 -4.57 -5.96 -1.06
C ILE A 194 -4.97 -5.39 -2.43
N PRO A 195 -4.05 -4.86 -3.27
CA PRO A 195 -4.41 -4.43 -4.62
C PRO A 195 -5.10 -5.52 -5.45
N LEU A 196 -4.58 -6.76 -5.41
CA LEU A 196 -5.18 -7.89 -6.16
C LEU A 196 -6.59 -8.25 -5.68
N LEU A 197 -6.84 -8.17 -4.37
CA LEU A 197 -8.15 -8.44 -3.82
C LEU A 197 -9.13 -7.34 -4.21
N LEU A 198 -8.72 -6.07 -4.15
CA LEU A 198 -9.55 -4.93 -4.55
C LEU A 198 -9.92 -5.01 -6.03
N ASP A 199 -8.95 -5.25 -6.91
CA ASP A 199 -9.15 -5.45 -8.34
C ASP A 199 -10.15 -6.59 -8.62
N ARG A 200 -10.00 -7.72 -7.93
CA ARG A 200 -10.92 -8.85 -8.03
C ARG A 200 -12.37 -8.50 -7.64
N PHE A 201 -12.56 -7.55 -6.71
CA PHE A 201 -13.87 -7.03 -6.32
C PHE A 201 -14.32 -5.83 -7.17
N LYS A 202 -13.58 -5.46 -8.21
CA LYS A 202 -13.83 -4.29 -9.07
C LYS A 202 -13.81 -2.97 -8.28
N ILE A 203 -12.99 -2.90 -7.24
CA ILE A 203 -12.70 -1.69 -6.49
C ILE A 203 -11.35 -1.18 -6.97
N ASP A 204 -11.27 0.10 -7.32
CA ASP A 204 -10.02 0.71 -7.78
C ASP A 204 -8.89 0.52 -6.73
N PRO A 205 -7.82 -0.22 -7.07
CA PRO A 205 -6.68 -0.43 -6.20
C PRO A 205 -5.89 0.85 -5.89
N ALA A 206 -5.82 1.83 -6.80
CA ALA A 206 -5.04 3.04 -6.62
C ALA A 206 -5.57 3.85 -5.42
N VAL A 207 -6.89 3.97 -5.31
CA VAL A 207 -7.54 4.77 -4.27
C VAL A 207 -7.45 4.11 -2.88
N ALA A 208 -7.73 2.81 -2.81
CA ALA A 208 -8.00 2.14 -1.55
C ALA A 208 -6.78 1.45 -0.94
N SER A 209 -5.80 1.04 -1.75
CA SER A 209 -4.74 0.15 -1.27
C SER A 209 -3.88 0.79 -0.19
N ALA A 210 -3.59 2.10 -0.26
CA ALA A 210 -2.67 2.75 0.66
C ALA A 210 -3.13 2.65 2.11
N VAL A 211 -4.39 3.01 2.38
CA VAL A 211 -4.96 2.99 3.73
C VAL A 211 -5.02 1.56 4.25
N PHE A 212 -5.49 0.60 3.45
CA PHE A 212 -5.59 -0.79 3.89
C PHE A 212 -4.22 -1.45 4.12
N VAL A 213 -3.23 -1.17 3.26
CA VAL A 213 -1.86 -1.66 3.43
C VAL A 213 -1.26 -1.14 4.73
N THR A 214 -1.32 0.18 4.98
CA THR A 214 -0.82 0.76 6.23
C THR A 214 -1.53 0.18 7.45
N THR A 215 -2.84 -0.02 7.38
CA THR A 215 -3.62 -0.62 8.46
C THR A 215 -3.14 -2.03 8.80
N VAL A 216 -2.93 -2.87 7.78
CA VAL A 216 -2.45 -4.24 7.99
C VAL A 216 -1.04 -4.24 8.53
N THR A 217 -0.15 -3.38 8.03
CA THR A 217 1.22 -3.29 8.54
C THR A 217 1.28 -2.78 9.97
N ASP A 218 0.41 -1.84 10.35
CA ASP A 218 0.36 -1.33 11.72
C ASP A 218 -0.20 -2.38 12.68
N VAL A 219 -1.34 -2.99 12.34
CA VAL A 219 -1.96 -4.04 13.16
C VAL A 219 -1.00 -5.21 13.37
N VAL A 220 -0.42 -5.74 12.29
CA VAL A 220 0.45 -6.90 12.39
C VAL A 220 1.83 -6.53 12.96
N GLY A 221 2.36 -5.37 12.61
CA GLY A 221 3.62 -4.86 13.13
C GLY A 221 3.57 -4.64 14.64
N PHE A 222 2.54 -3.95 15.16
CA PHE A 222 2.36 -3.76 16.60
C PHE A 222 2.07 -5.07 17.31
N PHE A 223 1.21 -5.92 16.76
CA PHE A 223 0.92 -7.22 17.35
C PHE A 223 2.18 -8.10 17.45
N ALA A 224 2.96 -8.19 16.38
CA ALA A 224 4.21 -8.96 16.37
C ALA A 224 5.22 -8.39 17.36
N PHE A 225 5.43 -7.07 17.35
CA PHE A 225 6.42 -6.43 18.22
C PHE A 225 6.07 -6.53 19.70
N LEU A 226 4.86 -6.11 20.07
CA LEU A 226 4.41 -6.12 21.46
C LEU A 226 4.11 -7.54 21.94
N GLY A 227 3.60 -8.41 21.07
CA GLY A 227 3.38 -9.83 21.37
C GLY A 227 4.68 -10.58 21.66
N LEU A 228 5.72 -10.36 20.85
CA LEU A 228 7.05 -10.94 21.10
C LEU A 228 7.64 -10.41 22.41
N ALA A 229 7.51 -9.12 22.71
CA ALA A 229 7.98 -8.55 23.96
C ALA A 229 7.23 -9.14 25.17
N THR A 230 5.91 -9.22 25.10
CA THR A 230 5.06 -9.80 26.15
C THR A 230 5.44 -11.24 26.44
N TRP A 231 5.61 -12.04 25.38
CA TRP A 231 6.03 -13.44 25.49
C TRP A 231 7.43 -13.58 26.08
N TRP A 232 8.40 -12.78 25.63
CA TRP A 232 9.79 -12.85 26.07
C TRP A 232 9.97 -12.44 27.54
N PHE A 233 9.34 -11.34 27.95
CA PHE A 233 9.44 -10.82 29.31
C PHE A 233 8.43 -11.43 30.28
N GLY A 234 7.54 -12.31 29.80
CA GLY A 234 6.58 -13.04 30.62
C GLY A 234 5.53 -12.14 31.30
N VAL A 235 5.27 -10.96 30.72
CA VAL A 235 4.27 -10.02 31.23
C VAL A 235 2.89 -10.64 30.97
N ARG A 236 2.11 -10.83 32.04
CA ARG A 236 0.73 -11.37 31.97
C ARG A 236 -0.30 -10.28 32.15
#